data_AF-A0AAU9CE53-F1
#
_entry.id   AF-A0AAU9CE53-F1
#
_cell.length_a   1.000
_cell.length_b   1.000
_cell.length_c   1.000
_cell.angle_alpha   90.00
_cell.angle_beta   90.00
_cell.angle_gamma   90.00
#
_symmetry.space_group_name_H-M   'P 1'
#
loop_
_entity.id
_entity.type
_entity.pdbx_description
1 polymer ?
#
loop_
_entity_poly.entity_id
_entity_poly.type
_entity_poly.pdbx_seq_one_letter_code
_entity_poly.pdbx_strand_id
1 'polypeptide(L)'
;MYWLVGALIGLLGALPGLRLAHDARSGRRVSVAAGLAVTLASTIMLVLAVAAGYYLHSSEFASFAFAMVTVFLGTWTIEAMLAWRWIVHGRRQ
;
A
#
# COMPACT_ATOMS: atom_id res chain seq x y z
N MET A 1 8.22 10.09 17.73
CA MET A 1 8.28 8.60 17.66
C MET A 1 7.07 8.01 16.95
N TYR A 2 5.86 8.55 17.12
CA TYR A 2 4.64 8.03 16.48
C TYR A 2 4.59 8.10 14.96
N TRP A 3 5.33 9.03 14.33
CA TRP A 3 5.51 9.03 12.87
C TRP A 3 6.23 7.77 12.36
N LEU A 4 7.18 7.19 13.12
CA LEU A 4 7.83 5.92 12.77
C LEU A 4 6.83 4.77 12.83
N VAL A 5 6.00 4.74 13.88
CA VAL A 5 4.94 3.74 14.03
C VAL A 5 3.95 3.85 12.86
N GLY A 6 3.53 5.08 12.53
CA GLY A 6 2.68 5.34 11.36
C GLY A 6 3.32 4.84 10.07
N ALA A 7 4.58 5.20 9.80
CA ALA A 7 5.32 4.75 8.63
C ALA A 7 5.40 3.22 8.53
N LEU A 8 5.69 2.53 9.63
CA LEU A 8 5.75 1.07 9.68
C LEU A 8 4.39 0.45 9.37
N ILE A 9 3.31 0.96 9.97
CA ILE A 9 1.95 0.47 9.70
C ILE A 9 1.55 0.74 8.24
N GLY A 10 1.90 1.90 7.70
CA GLY A 10 1.67 2.25 6.30
C GLY A 10 2.37 1.29 5.35
N LEU A 11 3.62 0.91 5.65
CA LEU A 11 4.38 -0.07 4.88
C LEU A 11 3.76 -1.47 4.98
N LEU A 12 3.37 -1.91 6.18
CA LEU A 12 2.70 -3.20 6.40
C LEU A 12 1.38 -3.29 5.62
N GLY A 13 0.59 -2.21 5.63
CA GLY A 13 -0.65 -2.13 4.86
C GLY A 13 -0.44 -2.20 3.35
N ALA A 14 0.75 -1.84 2.84
CA ALA A 14 1.08 -1.93 1.42
C ALA A 14 1.60 -3.32 0.98
N LEU A 15 1.95 -4.22 1.92
CA LEU A 15 2.49 -5.56 1.61
C LEU A 15 1.60 -6.40 0.66
N PRO A 16 0.26 -6.42 0.80
CA PRO A 16 -0.59 -7.16 -0.12
C PRO A 16 -0.44 -6.69 -1.57
N GLY A 17 -0.37 -5.38 -1.79
CA GLY A 17 -0.15 -4.79 -3.12
C GLY A 17 1.25 -5.09 -3.68
N LEU A 18 2.28 -4.99 -2.83
CA LEU A 18 3.66 -5.33 -3.17
C LEU A 18 3.78 -6.79 -3.61
N ARG A 19 3.14 -7.72 -2.89
CA ARG A 19 3.14 -9.15 -3.23
C ARG A 19 2.45 -9.39 -4.56
N LEU A 20 1.30 -8.76 -4.80
CA LEU A 20 0.56 -8.90 -6.05
C LEU A 20 1.38 -8.39 -7.25
N ALA A 21 2.10 -7.28 -7.07
CA ALA A 21 2.99 -6.75 -8.10
C ALA A 21 4.21 -7.63 -8.34
N HIS A 22 4.80 -8.21 -7.28
CA HIS A 22 5.85 -9.22 -7.40
C HIS A 22 5.37 -10.44 -8.19
N ASP A 23 4.18 -10.94 -7.88
CA ASP A 23 3.58 -12.08 -8.57
C ASP A 23 3.39 -11.78 -10.06
N ALA A 24 2.87 -10.60 -10.41
CA ALA A 24 2.71 -10.17 -11.79
C ALA A 24 4.07 -10.10 -12.54
N ARG A 25 5.11 -9.55 -11.90
CA ARG A 25 6.47 -9.49 -12.49
C ARG A 25 7.12 -10.86 -12.64
N SER A 26 6.79 -11.83 -11.79
CA SER A 26 7.26 -13.21 -11.89
C SER A 26 6.61 -14.02 -13.02
N GLY A 27 5.74 -13.39 -13.83
CA GLY A 27 5.04 -14.02 -14.94
C GLY A 27 3.76 -14.75 -14.52
N ARG A 28 3.35 -14.67 -13.25
CA ARG A 28 2.05 -15.20 -12.82
C ARG A 28 0.93 -14.33 -13.36
N ARG A 29 -0.09 -14.98 -13.93
CA ARG A 29 -1.32 -14.28 -14.32
C ARG A 29 -2.09 -13.89 -13.07
N VAL A 30 -2.09 -12.59 -12.77
CA VAL A 30 -2.91 -12.01 -11.71
C VAL A 30 -4.25 -11.57 -12.32
N SER A 31 -5.36 -12.01 -11.73
CA SER A 31 -6.69 -11.60 -12.20
C SER A 31 -7.02 -10.18 -11.73
N VAL A 32 -7.83 -9.46 -12.53
CA VAL A 32 -8.34 -8.13 -12.17
C VAL A 32 -9.12 -8.18 -10.84
N ALA A 33 -9.87 -9.27 -10.62
CA ALA A 33 -10.61 -9.51 -9.37
C ALA A 33 -9.67 -9.62 -8.16
N ALA A 34 -8.53 -10.32 -8.29
CA ALA A 34 -7.55 -10.40 -7.21
C ALA A 34 -6.91 -9.04 -6.91
N GLY A 35 -6.60 -8.26 -7.95
CA GLY A 35 -6.12 -6.88 -7.80
C GLY A 35 -7.11 -6.00 -7.04
N LEU A 36 -8.39 -6.02 -7.45
CA LEU A 36 -9.48 -5.29 -6.77
C LEU A 36 -9.65 -5.71 -5.31
N ALA A 37 -9.64 -7.02 -5.04
CA ALA A 37 -9.78 -7.54 -3.69
C ALA A 37 -8.64 -7.07 -2.77
N VAL A 38 -7.40 -7.08 -3.28
CA VAL A 38 -6.22 -6.59 -2.56
C VAL A 38 -6.30 -5.09 -2.31
N THR A 39 -6.74 -4.30 -3.28
CA THR A 39 -6.94 -2.85 -3.11
C THR A 39 -7.98 -2.56 -2.03
N LEU A 40 -9.12 -3.24 -2.07
CA LEU A 40 -10.19 -3.08 -1.08
C LEU A 40 -9.72 -3.48 0.32
N ALA A 41 -9.07 -4.64 0.46
CA ALA A 41 -8.53 -5.10 1.73
C ALA A 41 -7.52 -4.12 2.31
N SER A 42 -6.59 -3.62 1.48
CA SER A 42 -5.57 -2.65 1.91
C SER A 42 -6.18 -1.31 2.31
N THR A 43 -7.23 -0.86 1.61
CA THR A 43 -7.96 0.36 1.93
C THR A 43 -8.71 0.23 3.26
N ILE A 44 -9.38 -0.91 3.48
CA ILE A 44 -10.07 -1.19 4.75
C ILE A 44 -9.06 -1.20 5.90
N MET A 45 -7.91 -1.86 5.73
CA MET A 45 -6.85 -1.86 6.74
C MET A 45 -6.34 -0.44 7.04
N LEU A 46 -6.14 0.40 6.01
CA LEU A 46 -5.74 1.79 6.19
C LEU A 46 -6.78 2.55 7.03
N VAL A 47 -8.06 2.43 6.71
CA VAL A 47 -9.15 3.09 7.46
C VAL A 47 -9.18 2.62 8.92
N LEU A 48 -9.07 1.31 9.16
CA LEU A 48 -9.03 0.76 10.51
C LEU A 48 -7.80 1.24 11.30
N ALA A 49 -6.64 1.34 10.64
CA ALA A 49 -5.42 1.84 11.25
C ALA A 49 -5.50 3.33 11.58
N VAL A 50 -6.11 4.15 10.71
CA VAL A 50 -6.40 5.57 11.00
C VAL A 50 -7.32 5.68 12.20
N ALA A 51 -8.43 4.91 12.21
CA ALA A 51 -9.39 4.94 13.32
C ALA A 51 -8.72 4.53 14.64
N ALA A 52 -7.96 3.42 14.64
CA ALA A 52 -7.21 2.97 15.82
C ALA A 52 -6.20 4.02 16.30
N GLY A 53 -5.45 4.65 15.36
CA GLY A 53 -4.51 5.71 15.67
C GLY A 53 -5.17 6.94 16.29
N TYR A 54 -6.38 7.30 15.85
CA TYR A 54 -7.15 8.41 16.43
C TYR A 54 -7.53 8.14 17.88
N TYR A 55 -7.99 6.92 18.19
CA TYR A 55 -8.37 6.54 19.56
C TYR A 55 -7.16 6.35 20.48
N LEU A 56 -6.06 5.79 19.98
CA LEU A 56 -4.91 5.43 20.81
C LEU A 56 -3.90 6.56 20.98
N HIS A 57 -3.76 7.46 19.99
CA HIS A 57 -2.66 8.42 19.90
C HIS A 57 -3.17 9.84 19.59
N SER A 58 -4.29 10.25 20.20
CA SER A 58 -5.00 11.49 19.86
C SER A 58 -4.15 12.77 19.87
N SER A 59 -3.17 12.89 20.78
CA SER A 59 -2.29 14.06 20.86
C SER A 59 -1.27 14.16 19.72
N GLU A 60 -0.88 13.02 19.13
CA GLU A 60 0.14 12.91 18.08
C GLU A 60 -0.43 12.31 16.78
N PHE A 61 -1.77 12.24 16.70
CA PHE A 61 -2.49 11.56 15.64
C PHE A 61 -2.15 12.12 14.26
N ALA A 62 -2.02 13.44 14.15
CA ALA A 62 -1.67 14.10 12.89
C ALA A 62 -0.31 13.60 12.35
N SER A 63 0.72 13.52 13.22
CA SER A 63 2.06 13.04 12.85
C SER A 63 2.04 11.56 12.46
N PHE A 64 1.30 10.74 13.23
CA PHE A 64 1.07 9.32 12.94
C PHE A 64 0.37 9.12 11.58
N ALA A 65 -0.79 9.75 11.40
CA ALA A 65 -1.66 9.55 10.24
C ALA A 65 -0.99 10.05 8.96
N PHE A 66 -0.31 11.19 9.01
CA PHE A 66 0.43 11.73 7.86
C PHE A 66 1.51 10.74 7.42
N ALA A 67 2.40 10.32 8.33
CA ALA A 67 3.46 9.38 7.99
C ALA A 67 2.91 8.04 7.44
N MET A 68 1.85 7.51 8.06
CA MET A 68 1.22 6.27 7.62
C MET A 68 0.62 6.37 6.22
N VAL A 69 -0.20 7.38 5.97
CA VAL A 69 -0.88 7.57 4.67
C VAL A 69 0.16 7.86 3.58
N THR A 70 1.16 8.69 3.86
CA THR A 70 2.24 9.00 2.90
C THR A 70 3.02 7.74 2.53
N VAL A 71 3.42 6.90 3.49
CA VAL A 71 4.16 5.68 3.19
C VAL A 71 3.28 4.65 2.46
N PHE A 72 2.04 4.47 2.90
CA PHE A 72 1.09 3.56 2.26
C PHE A 72 0.85 3.93 0.79
N LEU A 73 0.45 5.18 0.53
CA LEU A 73 0.16 5.65 -0.83
C LEU A 73 1.41 5.78 -1.69
N GLY A 74 2.54 6.21 -1.11
CA GLY A 74 3.81 6.28 -1.80
C GLY A 74 4.25 4.92 -2.32
N THR A 75 4.13 3.89 -1.48
CA THR A 75 4.46 2.51 -1.85
C THR A 75 3.57 2.00 -3.00
N TRP A 76 2.25 2.22 -2.90
CA TRP A 76 1.30 1.87 -3.96
C TRP A 76 1.56 2.63 -5.26
N THR A 77 1.94 3.90 -5.18
CA THR A 77 2.25 4.74 -6.34
C THR A 77 3.47 4.22 -7.07
N ILE A 78 4.55 3.90 -6.34
CA ILE A 78 5.77 3.32 -6.92
C ILE A 78 5.44 2.02 -7.67
N GLU A 79 4.66 1.13 -7.05
CA GLU A 79 4.28 -0.13 -7.67
C GLU A 79 3.39 0.04 -8.90
N ALA A 80 2.42 0.96 -8.85
CA ALA A 80 1.59 1.29 -10.00
C ALA A 80 2.43 1.84 -11.18
N MET A 81 3.42 2.70 -10.89
CA MET A 81 4.33 3.22 -11.91
C MET A 81 5.21 2.12 -12.51
N LEU A 82 5.73 1.22 -11.69
CA LEU A 82 6.56 0.10 -12.17
C LEU A 82 5.73 -0.89 -13.02
N ALA A 83 4.50 -1.20 -12.59
CA ALA A 83 3.57 -2.00 -13.38
C ALA A 83 3.24 -1.34 -14.72
N TRP A 84 2.96 -0.03 -14.73
CA TRP A 84 2.71 0.73 -15.96
C TRP A 84 3.89 0.65 -16.92
N ARG A 85 5.11 0.90 -16.43
CA ARG A 85 6.34 0.79 -17.24
C ARG A 85 6.52 -0.60 -17.83
N TRP A 86 6.25 -1.65 -17.05
CA TRP A 86 6.32 -3.02 -17.54
C TRP A 86 5.27 -3.31 -18.63
N ILE A 87 4.03 -2.83 -18.48
CA ILE A 87 2.97 -3.02 -19.48
C ILE A 87 3.31 -2.32 -20.81
N VAL A 88 3.90 -1.11 -20.74
CA VAL A 88 4.22 -0.27 -21.90
C VAL A 88 5.52 -0.71 -22.58
N HIS A 89 6.56 -1.04 -21.82
CA HIS A 89 7.91 -1.30 -22.35
C HIS A 89 8.35 -2.76 -22.27
N GLY A 90 7.76 -3.57 -21.39
CA GLY A 90 8.16 -4.95 -21.12
C GLY A 90 7.52 -6.01 -22.02
N ARG A 91 6.50 -5.69 -22.82
CA ARG A 91 5.85 -6.63 -23.76
C ARG A 91 6.61 -6.86 -25.09
N ARG A 92 7.87 -6.43 -25.20
CA ARG A 92 8.70 -6.54 -26.43
C ARG A 92 9.83 -7.56 -26.34
N GLN A 93 9.88 -8.39 -25.30
CA GLN A 93 10.78 -9.56 -25.22
C GLN A 93 9.95 -10.83 -25.15
#